data_AF-G6FNF9-F1
#
_entry.id   AF-G6FNF9-F1
#
_cell.length_a   1.000
_cell.length_b   1.000
_cell.length_c   1.000
_cell.angle_alpha   90.00
_cell.angle_beta   90.00
_cell.angle_gamma   90.00
#
_symmetry.space_group_name_H-M   'P 1'
#
loop_
_entity.id
_entity.type
_entity.pdbx_description
1 polymer ?
#
loop_
_entity_poly.entity_id
_entity_poly.type
_entity_poly.pdbx_seq_one_letter_code
_entity_poly.pdbx_strand_id
1 'polypeptide(L)'
;MSDTSKRGFASMDEDKQREIASKGGKAAHEKGTAHEFTSEEARKAGRKGGETTSKDREFMAEIGRQGGKHSHRSDRNENNDQDDNDEEGKGTQGGSREQHAKAGRQSHKNK
;
A
#
# COMPACT_ATOMS: atom_id res chain seq x y z
N MET A 1 40.94 -23.42 -17.18
CA MET A 1 40.22 -22.78 -16.07
C MET A 1 39.19 -21.83 -16.69
N SER A 2 37.90 -22.14 -16.63
CA SER A 2 36.88 -21.28 -17.23
C SER A 2 36.61 -20.10 -16.30
N ASP A 3 36.99 -18.89 -16.73
CA ASP A 3 36.55 -17.64 -16.12
C ASP A 3 35.03 -17.57 -16.13
N THR A 4 34.40 -17.80 -14.99
CA THR A 4 33.00 -17.47 -14.74
C THR A 4 32.89 -15.96 -14.61
N SER A 5 33.16 -15.23 -15.70
CA SER A 5 32.94 -13.79 -15.78
C SER A 5 31.51 -13.49 -15.35
N LYS A 6 31.33 -12.44 -14.53
CA LYS A 6 30.06 -11.87 -14.04
C LYS A 6 29.00 -11.69 -15.14
N ARG A 7 28.42 -12.79 -15.62
CA ARG A 7 27.47 -12.86 -16.73
C ARG A 7 26.19 -13.46 -16.21
N GLY A 8 25.08 -12.84 -16.56
CA GLY A 8 23.75 -13.28 -16.18
C GLY A 8 22.96 -12.17 -15.50
N PHE A 9 21.66 -12.45 -15.36
CA PHE A 9 20.68 -11.51 -14.82
C PHE A 9 20.96 -11.12 -13.37
N ALA A 10 21.53 -12.05 -12.59
CA ALA A 10 21.87 -11.84 -11.18
C ALA A 10 23.14 -11.00 -10.96
N SER A 11 24.00 -10.88 -11.97
CA SER A 11 25.23 -10.08 -11.92
C SER A 11 25.09 -8.67 -12.50
N MET A 12 23.90 -8.29 -12.96
CA MET A 12 23.58 -6.94 -13.42
C MET A 12 23.29 -5.99 -12.24
N ASP A 13 23.33 -4.69 -12.50
CA ASP A 13 22.86 -3.67 -11.56
C ASP A 13 21.38 -3.86 -11.21
N GLU A 14 21.03 -3.61 -9.95
CA GLU A 14 19.71 -3.88 -9.38
C GLU A 14 18.60 -3.08 -10.09
N ASP A 15 18.86 -1.81 -10.40
CA ASP A 15 17.92 -0.96 -11.15
C ASP A 15 17.63 -1.54 -12.54
N LYS A 16 18.68 -2.00 -13.22
CA LYS A 16 18.57 -2.61 -14.55
C LYS A 16 17.84 -3.95 -14.49
N GLN A 17 18.11 -4.75 -13.45
CA GLN A 17 17.41 -6.01 -13.21
C GLN A 17 15.92 -5.77 -12.99
N ARG A 18 15.56 -4.80 -12.15
CA ARG A 18 14.19 -4.40 -11.88
C ARG A 18 13.48 -3.89 -13.12
N GLU A 19 14.15 -3.08 -13.93
CA GLU A 19 13.61 -2.57 -15.19
C GLU A 19 13.31 -3.72 -16.16
N ILE A 20 14.25 -4.65 -16.34
CA ILE A 20 14.04 -5.79 -17.24
C ILE A 20 12.95 -6.72 -16.70
N ALA A 21 12.91 -6.99 -15.39
CA ALA A 21 11.86 -7.79 -14.77
C ALA A 21 10.47 -7.13 -14.96
N SER A 22 10.38 -5.81 -14.77
CA SER A 22 9.17 -5.02 -15.00
C SER A 22 8.70 -5.10 -16.46
N LYS A 23 9.63 -4.92 -17.41
CA LYS A 23 9.33 -5.06 -18.85
C LYS A 23 8.89 -6.48 -19.21
N GLY A 24 9.53 -7.50 -18.64
CA GLY A 24 9.17 -8.90 -18.84
C GLY A 24 7.76 -9.23 -18.36
N GLY A 25 7.38 -8.74 -17.17
CA GLY A 25 6.03 -8.89 -16.64
C GLY A 25 4.97 -8.23 -17.52
N LYS A 26 5.20 -6.97 -17.94
CA LYS A 26 4.29 -6.25 -18.85
C LYS A 26 4.14 -6.98 -20.19
N ALA A 27 5.25 -7.40 -20.79
CA ALA A 27 5.23 -8.13 -22.05
C ALA A 27 4.51 -9.48 -21.95
N ALA A 28 4.59 -10.17 -20.80
CA ALA A 28 3.90 -11.45 -20.60
C ALA A 28 2.37 -11.27 -20.56
N HIS A 29 1.88 -10.20 -19.94
CA HIS A 29 0.47 -9.79 -19.95
C HIS A 29 0.03 -9.34 -21.34
N GLU A 30 0.80 -8.46 -22.00
CA GLU A 30 0.49 -8.01 -23.37
C GLU A 30 0.42 -9.17 -24.37
N LYS A 31 1.26 -10.20 -24.20
CA LYS A 31 1.28 -11.40 -25.05
C LYS A 31 0.23 -12.46 -24.65
N GLY A 32 -0.52 -12.26 -23.57
CA GLY A 32 -1.50 -13.23 -23.06
C GLY A 32 -0.89 -14.54 -22.53
N THR A 33 0.42 -14.53 -22.24
CA THR A 33 1.12 -15.67 -21.63
C THR A 33 1.01 -15.69 -20.11
N ALA A 34 0.72 -14.54 -19.51
CA ALA A 34 0.45 -14.40 -18.08
C ALA A 34 -1.00 -14.76 -17.75
N HIS A 35 -1.24 -15.13 -16.48
CA HIS A 35 -2.58 -15.31 -15.95
C HIS A 35 -3.27 -13.96 -15.78
N GLU A 36 -4.41 -13.79 -16.42
CA GLU A 36 -5.26 -12.60 -16.27
C GLU A 36 -6.22 -12.80 -15.11
N PHE A 37 -6.05 -11.99 -14.08
CA PHE A 37 -6.96 -12.03 -12.94
C PHE A 37 -8.25 -11.31 -13.29
N THR A 38 -9.37 -12.01 -13.15
CA THR A 38 -10.67 -11.34 -13.15
C THR A 38 -10.78 -10.42 -11.93
N SER A 39 -11.57 -9.36 -12.02
CA SER A 39 -11.79 -8.44 -10.89
C SER A 39 -12.28 -9.15 -9.62
N GLU A 40 -13.09 -10.20 -9.76
CA GLU A 40 -13.54 -11.02 -8.63
C GLU A 40 -12.40 -11.84 -8.03
N GLU A 41 -11.55 -12.43 -8.87
CA GLU A 41 -10.40 -13.22 -8.41
C GLU A 41 -9.35 -12.35 -7.71
N ALA A 42 -9.03 -11.19 -8.28
CA ALA A 42 -8.15 -10.20 -7.66
C ALA A 42 -8.71 -9.75 -6.29
N ARG A 43 -10.02 -9.51 -6.19
CA ARG A 43 -10.68 -9.17 -4.93
C ARG A 43 -10.62 -10.31 -3.92
N LYS A 44 -10.82 -11.56 -4.34
CA LYS A 44 -10.74 -12.75 -3.47
C LYS A 44 -9.32 -12.96 -2.95
N ALA A 45 -8.32 -12.83 -3.82
CA ALA A 45 -6.92 -12.91 -3.46
C ALA A 45 -6.52 -11.79 -2.47
N GLY A 46 -6.93 -10.55 -2.75
CA GLY A 46 -6.72 -9.40 -1.87
C GLY A 46 -7.39 -9.59 -0.51
N ARG A 47 -8.64 -10.09 -0.47
CA ARG A 47 -9.33 -10.43 0.78
C ARG A 47 -8.56 -11.48 1.57
N LYS A 48 -8.12 -12.56 0.92
CA LYS A 48 -7.37 -13.65 1.56
C LYS A 48 -6.04 -13.15 2.15
N GLY A 49 -5.29 -12.34 1.40
CA GLY A 49 -4.06 -11.72 1.89
C GLY A 49 -4.29 -10.71 3.03
N GLY A 50 -5.38 -9.94 2.93
CA GLY A 50 -5.83 -9.05 3.99
C GLY A 50 -6.22 -9.80 5.27
N GLU A 51 -6.92 -10.93 5.15
CA GLU A 51 -7.30 -11.77 6.29
C GLU A 51 -6.09 -12.38 6.99
N THR A 52 -5.07 -12.81 6.23
CA THR A 52 -3.84 -13.35 6.83
C THR A 52 -3.02 -12.28 7.55
N THR A 53 -2.96 -11.06 7.00
CA THR A 53 -2.17 -9.97 7.56
C THR A 53 -2.89 -9.28 8.72
N SER A 54 -4.21 -9.15 8.66
CA SER A 54 -5.03 -8.42 9.66
C SER A 54 -5.25 -9.12 11.00
N LYS A 55 -4.63 -10.29 11.22
CA LYS A 55 -4.71 -11.02 12.50
C LYS A 55 -4.19 -10.20 13.68
N ASP A 56 -3.15 -9.38 13.45
CA ASP A 56 -2.62 -8.47 14.46
C ASP A 56 -3.11 -7.04 14.20
N ARG A 57 -4.15 -6.65 14.94
CA ARG A 57 -4.77 -5.33 14.83
C ARG A 57 -3.83 -4.23 15.33
N GLU A 58 -3.04 -4.48 16.36
CA GLU A 58 -2.16 -3.47 16.94
C GLU A 58 -1.01 -3.14 15.98
N PHE A 59 -0.41 -4.17 15.40
CA PHE A 59 0.60 -4.03 14.36
C PHE A 59 0.06 -3.32 13.11
N MET A 60 -1.15 -3.68 12.65
CA MET A 60 -1.77 -3.00 11.51
C MET A 60 -2.08 -1.53 11.79
N ALA A 61 -2.51 -1.21 13.02
CA ALA A 61 -2.71 0.16 13.44
C ALA A 61 -1.39 0.95 13.44
N GLU A 62 -0.28 0.34 13.86
CA GLU A 62 1.04 0.98 13.83
C GLU A 62 1.53 1.23 12.41
N ILE A 63 1.43 0.24 11.51
CA ILE A 63 1.73 0.42 10.08
C ILE A 63 0.88 1.54 9.48
N GLY A 64 -0.42 1.57 9.77
CA GLY A 64 -1.33 2.62 9.30
C GLY A 64 -0.94 4.01 9.81
N ARG A 65 -0.59 4.11 11.10
CA ARG A 65 -0.07 5.36 11.69
C ARG A 65 1.23 5.80 11.01
N GLN A 66 2.16 4.89 10.77
CA GLN A 66 3.44 5.18 10.12
C GLN A 66 3.25 5.58 8.64
N GLY A 67 2.37 4.91 7.90
CA GLY A 67 2.03 5.26 6.52
C GLY A 67 1.39 6.65 6.42
N GLY A 68 0.45 6.96 7.32
CA GLY A 68 -0.15 8.29 7.44
C GLY A 68 0.89 9.35 7.72
N LYS A 69 1.88 9.04 8.59
CA LYS A 69 2.97 9.96 8.96
C LYS A 69 3.72 10.56 7.76
N HIS A 70 3.82 9.80 6.67
CA HIS A 70 4.52 10.20 5.46
C HIS A 70 3.61 10.87 4.41
N SER A 71 2.29 10.70 4.44
CA SER A 71 1.38 11.23 3.41
C SER A 71 0.96 12.69 3.63
N HIS A 72 0.99 13.18 4.86
CA HIS A 72 0.55 14.55 5.20
C HIS A 72 1.69 15.59 5.24
N ARG A 73 2.84 15.31 4.61
CA ARG A 73 3.89 16.32 4.35
C ARG A 73 3.77 17.00 2.98
N SER A 74 2.80 16.62 2.15
CA SER A 74 2.71 17.09 0.76
C SER A 74 1.60 18.10 0.47
N ASP A 75 0.74 18.44 1.44
CA ASP A 75 -0.37 19.40 1.26
C ASP A 75 -0.41 20.50 2.33
N ARG A 76 0.74 21.12 2.63
CA ARG A 76 0.77 22.45 3.27
C ARG A 76 1.16 23.49 2.23
N ASN A 77 0.24 23.76 1.30
CA ASN A 77 0.23 25.04 0.61
C ASN A 77 -0.47 26.06 1.53
N GLU A 78 0.15 27.22 1.65
CA GLU A 78 -0.11 28.34 2.56
C GLU A 78 -1.60 28.66 2.79
N ASN A 79 -2.01 28.75 4.06
CA ASN A 79 -2.66 29.94 4.65
C ASN A 79 -3.00 29.68 6.14
N ASN A 80 -2.77 30.73 6.95
CA ASN A 80 -3.00 30.88 8.40
C ASN A 80 -4.13 30.01 8.99
N ASP A 81 -3.91 29.43 10.17
CA ASP A 81 -4.22 30.11 11.43
C ASP A 81 -3.71 29.33 12.64
N GLN A 82 -3.39 30.11 13.67
CA GLN A 82 -2.82 29.75 14.95
C GLN A 82 -3.77 28.85 15.75
N ASP A 83 -3.23 27.80 16.38
CA ASP A 83 -3.65 27.36 17.71
C ASP A 83 -2.63 26.34 18.26
N ASP A 84 -1.59 26.88 18.92
CA ASP A 84 -0.74 26.13 19.84
C ASP A 84 -1.47 26.05 21.18
N ASN A 85 -2.13 24.92 21.45
CA ASN A 85 -2.49 24.50 22.80
C ASN A 85 -2.01 23.07 23.02
N ASP A 86 -0.91 22.96 23.76
CA ASP A 86 -0.37 21.73 24.32
C ASP A 86 -1.36 21.12 25.34
N GLU A 87 -2.33 20.34 24.87
CA GLU A 87 -3.03 19.32 25.66
C GLU A 87 -2.82 17.93 25.05
N GLU A 88 -2.05 17.11 25.77
CA GLU A 88 -1.93 15.64 25.63
C GLU A 88 -2.28 15.03 24.25
N GLY A 89 -1.34 15.17 23.30
CA GLY A 89 -1.03 14.14 22.31
C GLY A 89 -2.18 13.56 21.46
N LYS A 90 -3.29 14.27 21.25
CA LYS A 90 -4.30 13.91 20.25
C LYS A 90 -3.85 14.39 18.88
N GLY A 91 -2.90 13.69 18.28
CA GLY A 91 -2.79 13.69 16.82
C GLY A 91 -4.16 13.34 16.23
N THR A 92 -4.52 13.91 15.07
CA THR A 92 -5.76 13.66 14.33
C THR A 92 -5.93 12.17 14.05
N GLN A 93 -6.38 11.47 15.08
CA GLN A 93 -6.66 10.06 15.11
C GLN A 93 -7.92 9.96 14.28
N GLY A 94 -7.76 9.46 13.05
CA GLY A 94 -8.88 9.02 12.22
C GLY A 94 -9.91 8.36 13.13
N GLY A 95 -11.17 8.79 12.97
CA GLY A 95 -12.20 8.72 13.98
C GLY A 95 -12.27 7.42 14.77
N SER A 96 -12.88 7.45 15.96
CA SER A 96 -12.98 6.25 16.80
C SER A 96 -13.55 5.05 16.02
N ARG A 97 -13.20 3.82 16.42
CA ARG A 97 -13.71 2.58 15.81
C ARG A 97 -15.24 2.60 15.61
N GLU A 98 -15.95 3.29 16.50
CA GLU A 98 -17.40 3.51 16.44
C GLU A 98 -17.80 4.49 15.34
N GLN A 99 -17.04 5.57 15.12
CA GLN A 99 -17.24 6.51 14.00
C GLN A 99 -17.02 5.84 12.64
N HIS A 100 -15.98 5.03 12.48
CA HIS A 100 -15.77 4.24 11.24
C HIS A 100 -16.87 3.20 11.03
N ALA A 101 -17.28 2.48 12.08
CA ALA A 101 -18.37 1.51 11.99
C ALA A 101 -19.72 2.20 11.65
N LYS A 102 -19.97 3.40 12.19
CA LYS A 102 -21.16 4.21 11.87
C LYS A 102 -21.13 4.69 10.42
N ALA A 103 -19.99 5.17 9.92
CA ALA A 103 -19.83 5.56 8.52
C ALA A 103 -20.03 4.38 7.55
N GLY A 104 -19.46 3.21 7.85
CA GLY A 104 -19.69 1.99 7.06
C GLY A 104 -21.15 1.52 7.08
N ARG A 105 -21.85 1.65 8.21
CA ARG A 105 -23.28 1.33 8.32
C ARG A 105 -24.18 2.31 7.55
N GLN A 106 -23.80 3.58 7.40
CA GLN A 106 -24.58 4.56 6.64
C GLN A 106 -24.47 4.36 5.12
N SER A 107 -23.35 3.82 4.62
CA SER A 107 -23.12 3.60 3.19
C SER A 107 -24.07 2.57 2.54
N HIS A 108 -24.76 1.74 3.32
CA HIS A 108 -25.71 0.74 2.81
C HIS A 108 -27.16 1.21 2.74
N LYS A 109 -27.44 2.48 3.10
CA LYS A 109 -28.82 3.00 3.18
C LYS A 109 -29.29 3.75 1.93
N ASN A 110 -28.44 3.92 0.93
CA ASN A 110 -28.86 4.42 -0.37
C ASN A 110 -28.92 3.25 -1.34
N LYS A 111 -30.13 2.71 -1.52
CA LYS A 111 -30.50 1.83 -2.62
C LYS A 111 -31.71 2.45 -3.32
#